data_AF-L5NDQ2-F1
#
_entry.id   AF-L5NDQ2-F1
#
_cell.length_a   1.000
_cell.length_b   1.000
_cell.length_c   1.000
_cell.angle_alpha   90.00
_cell.angle_beta   90.00
_cell.angle_gamma   90.00
#
_symmetry.space_group_name_H-M   'P 1'
#
loop_
_entity.id
_entity.type
_entity.pdbx_description
1 polymer ?
#
loop_
_entity_poly.entity_id
_entity_poly.type
_entity_poly.pdbx_seq_one_letter_code
_entity_poly.pdbx_strand_id
1 'polypeptide(L)'
;MKFRTFGRHMKEGFKNLARNRWMSVASVSAVTVTLLLVGVFATLLLNLNDIGKQIEEDVEVRAFIEVTADEDARDALQEEIEGISEVSSVKFQSKEQGLDELIESLGDEGQVFESLKDENPLNDVFIVNAENPEDTIAVAKEIETFKNIDKVEYAEETVQRLFKVMDIARNVGLAIIAGLLFTAMFLIANTIRITIVARRKEIEIMKMVGATNWFIRWPFLVEGIMIGILGSVIPILLVIFGYDFLFSEISTRYPTLFIDLLPVYPFVLQVSALMLLMGVIIGLWGSFTSIRKYLKV
;
A
#
# COMPACT_ATOMS: atom_id res chain seq x y z
N MET A 1 7.25 -9.53 36.77
CA MET A 1 7.91 -8.29 37.25
C MET A 1 6.90 -7.51 38.08
N LYS A 2 7.21 -7.06 39.31
CA LYS A 2 6.23 -6.33 40.14
C LYS A 2 5.88 -4.98 39.47
N PHE A 3 4.61 -4.56 39.52
CA PHE A 3 4.11 -3.31 38.89
C PHE A 3 4.94 -2.07 39.30
N ARG A 4 5.39 -2.02 40.57
CA ARG A 4 6.26 -0.96 41.11
C ARG A 4 7.64 -0.87 40.41
N THR A 5 8.18 -1.99 39.94
CA THR A 5 9.47 -2.04 39.25
C THR A 5 9.36 -1.50 37.82
N PHE A 6 8.26 -1.81 37.11
CA PHE A 6 7.99 -1.28 35.77
C PHE A 6 7.85 0.25 35.78
N GLY A 7 7.06 0.80 36.71
CA GLY A 7 6.91 2.25 36.86
C GLY A 7 8.21 2.99 37.14
N ARG A 8 9.16 2.36 37.86
CA ARG A 8 10.50 2.92 38.08
C ARG A 8 11.30 3.03 36.78
N HIS A 9 11.27 2.00 35.93
CA HIS A 9 11.97 2.02 34.64
C HIS A 9 11.37 3.02 33.65
N MET A 10 10.04 3.17 33.65
CA MET A 10 9.36 4.25 32.90
C MET A 10 9.86 5.62 33.35
N LYS A 11 9.87 5.89 34.66
CA LYS A 11 10.35 7.16 35.21
C LYS A 11 11.84 7.41 34.91
N GLU A 12 12.68 6.38 34.98
CA GLU A 12 14.10 6.47 34.59
C GLU A 12 14.27 6.75 33.09
N GLY A 13 13.48 6.13 32.22
CA GLY A 13 13.49 6.40 30.77
C GLY A 13 13.13 7.85 30.45
N PHE A 14 12.05 8.39 31.03
CA PHE A 14 11.69 9.81 30.91
C PHE A 14 12.82 10.74 31.38
N LYS A 15 13.44 10.41 32.52
CA LYS A 15 14.53 11.20 33.09
C LYS A 15 15.79 11.16 32.21
N ASN A 16 16.06 10.04 31.54
CA ASN A 16 17.17 9.93 30.59
C ASN A 16 16.95 10.84 29.37
N LEU A 17 15.76 10.79 28.76
CA LEU A 17 15.41 11.66 27.62
C LEU A 17 15.53 13.15 27.99
N ALA A 18 15.03 13.52 29.16
CA ALA A 18 15.07 14.90 29.65
C ALA A 18 16.48 15.40 29.97
N ARG A 19 17.45 14.51 30.20
CA ARG A 19 18.86 14.85 30.47
C ARG A 19 19.70 14.88 29.19
N ASN A 20 19.41 14.01 28.22
CA ASN A 20 20.09 13.95 26.93
C ASN A 20 19.23 14.54 25.80
N ARG A 21 18.71 15.76 26.02
CA ARG A 21 17.63 16.36 25.21
C ARG A 21 18.02 16.51 23.74
N TRP A 22 19.22 17.00 23.45
CA TRP A 22 19.67 17.27 22.08
C TRP A 22 19.74 16.00 21.23
N MET A 23 20.34 14.93 21.74
CA MET A 23 20.42 13.64 21.04
C MET A 23 19.05 12.95 20.94
N SER A 24 18.25 13.05 22.00
CA SER A 24 16.88 12.50 22.00
C SER A 24 16.00 13.20 20.97
N VAL A 25 16.08 14.53 20.85
CA VAL A 25 15.37 15.30 19.83
C VAL A 25 15.85 14.89 18.44
N ALA A 26 17.16 14.76 18.20
CA ALA A 26 17.69 14.32 16.91
C ALA A 26 17.16 12.92 16.51
N SER A 27 17.13 11.97 17.45
CA SER A 27 16.57 10.64 17.19
C SER A 27 15.06 10.66 16.99
N VAL A 28 14.31 11.41 17.80
CA VAL A 28 12.85 11.58 17.63
C VAL A 28 12.55 12.19 16.27
N SER A 29 13.24 13.26 15.87
CA SER A 29 13.06 13.90 14.56
C SER A 29 13.36 12.95 13.39
N ALA A 30 14.41 12.14 13.50
CA ALA A 30 14.71 11.14 12.46
C ALA A 30 13.62 10.06 12.35
N VAL A 31 13.10 9.58 13.48
CA VAL A 31 11.95 8.66 13.51
C VAL A 31 10.71 9.34 12.93
N THR A 32 10.45 10.60 13.29
CA THR A 32 9.34 11.40 12.76
C THR A 32 9.38 11.47 11.24
N VAL A 33 10.51 11.88 10.65
CA VAL A 33 10.63 11.97 9.19
C VAL A 33 10.47 10.60 8.53
N THR A 34 11.07 9.56 9.12
CA THR A 34 10.97 8.19 8.62
C THR A 34 9.52 7.68 8.62
N LEU A 35 8.82 7.81 9.75
CA LEU A 35 7.45 7.35 9.89
C LEU A 35 6.47 8.21 9.10
N LEU A 36 6.73 9.52 8.93
CA LEU A 36 5.93 10.36 8.06
C LEU A 36 6.01 9.88 6.61
N LEU A 37 7.21 9.60 6.11
CA LEU A 37 7.38 9.06 4.77
C LEU A 37 6.72 7.69 4.64
N VAL A 38 6.87 6.80 5.62
CA VAL A 38 6.16 5.51 5.64
C VAL A 38 4.65 5.71 5.61
N GLY A 39 4.10 6.61 6.42
CA GLY A 39 2.67 6.89 6.49
C GLY A 39 2.12 7.44 5.17
N VAL A 40 2.82 8.39 4.56
CA VAL A 40 2.44 8.96 3.25
C VAL A 40 2.52 7.89 2.16
N PHE A 41 3.62 7.13 2.08
CA PHE A 41 3.77 6.08 1.08
C PHE A 41 2.76 4.94 1.27
N ALA A 42 2.53 4.49 2.49
CA ALA A 42 1.51 3.48 2.79
C ALA A 42 0.13 3.97 2.38
N THR A 43 -0.19 5.23 2.71
CA THR A 43 -1.46 5.85 2.34
C THR A 43 -1.63 5.89 0.82
N LEU A 44 -0.60 6.35 0.11
CA LEU A 44 -0.59 6.45 -1.34
C LEU A 44 -0.69 5.07 -2.01
N LEU A 45 0.11 4.09 -1.59
CA LEU A 45 0.09 2.75 -2.17
C LEU A 45 -1.25 2.03 -1.94
N LEU A 46 -1.84 2.17 -0.75
CA LEU A 46 -3.13 1.54 -0.45
C LEU A 46 -4.27 2.19 -1.24
N ASN A 47 -4.27 3.52 -1.40
CA ASN A 47 -5.23 4.18 -2.28
C ASN A 47 -4.98 3.84 -3.74
N LEU A 48 -3.74 3.86 -4.23
CA LEU A 48 -3.44 3.45 -5.62
C LEU A 48 -3.86 2.01 -5.91
N ASN A 49 -3.74 1.10 -4.95
CA ASN A 49 -4.24 -0.27 -5.11
C ASN A 49 -5.77 -0.32 -5.22
N ASP A 50 -6.47 0.50 -4.41
CA ASP A 50 -7.94 0.57 -4.44
C ASP A 50 -8.46 1.24 -5.72
N ILE A 51 -7.82 2.34 -6.13
CA ILE A 51 -8.07 3.00 -7.41
C ILE A 51 -7.77 2.05 -8.58
N GLY A 52 -6.68 1.27 -8.47
CA GLY A 52 -6.36 0.19 -9.39
C GLY A 52 -7.57 -0.72 -9.55
N LYS A 53 -8.07 -1.31 -8.47
CA LYS A 53 -9.24 -2.21 -8.49
C LYS A 53 -10.49 -1.58 -9.13
N GLN A 54 -10.76 -0.32 -8.87
CA GLN A 54 -11.91 0.38 -9.45
C GLN A 54 -11.75 0.59 -10.96
N ILE A 55 -10.56 1.02 -11.41
CA ILE A 55 -10.27 1.14 -12.85
C ILE A 55 -10.25 -0.24 -13.51
N GLU A 56 -9.78 -1.24 -12.78
CA GLU A 56 -9.67 -2.60 -13.26
C GLU A 56 -11.03 -3.28 -13.49
N GLU A 57 -12.10 -2.89 -12.76
CA GLU A 57 -13.48 -3.29 -13.09
C GLU A 57 -13.92 -2.80 -14.48
N ASP A 58 -13.29 -1.75 -15.02
CA ASP A 58 -13.50 -1.25 -16.39
C ASP A 58 -12.48 -1.82 -17.41
N VAL A 59 -11.46 -2.58 -16.98
CA VAL A 59 -10.49 -3.21 -17.88
C VAL A 59 -11.02 -4.55 -18.36
N GLU A 60 -11.88 -4.47 -19.36
CA GLU A 60 -12.48 -5.63 -20.02
C GLU A 60 -11.57 -6.18 -21.13
N VAL A 61 -11.57 -7.51 -21.29
CA VAL A 61 -11.08 -8.17 -22.51
C VAL A 61 -12.26 -8.32 -23.47
N ARG A 62 -12.17 -7.73 -24.66
CA ARG A 62 -13.18 -7.82 -25.71
C ARG A 62 -12.74 -8.84 -26.74
N ALA A 63 -13.33 -10.03 -26.69
CA ALA A 63 -13.07 -11.11 -27.63
C ALA A 63 -14.12 -11.09 -28.75
N PHE A 64 -13.73 -10.62 -29.93
CA PHE A 64 -14.58 -10.54 -31.12
C PHE A 64 -14.67 -11.92 -31.78
N ILE A 65 -15.90 -12.36 -31.99
CA ILE A 65 -16.22 -13.67 -32.56
C ILE A 65 -16.19 -13.57 -34.09
N GLU A 66 -15.66 -14.58 -34.79
CA GLU A 66 -15.74 -14.64 -36.24
C GLU A 66 -17.19 -14.57 -36.72
N VAL A 67 -17.49 -13.73 -37.71
CA VAL A 67 -18.85 -13.55 -38.27
C VAL A 67 -19.42 -14.85 -38.88
N THR A 68 -18.55 -15.81 -39.18
CA THR A 68 -18.91 -17.14 -39.71
C THR A 68 -19.24 -18.18 -38.65
N ALA A 69 -19.07 -17.87 -37.36
CA ALA A 69 -19.41 -18.77 -36.27
C ALA A 69 -20.94 -18.94 -36.15
N ASP A 70 -21.39 -20.17 -35.95
CA ASP A 70 -22.79 -20.48 -35.64
C ASP A 70 -23.05 -20.43 -34.11
N GLU A 71 -24.32 -20.52 -33.71
CA GLU A 71 -24.71 -20.44 -32.30
C GLU A 71 -24.05 -21.54 -31.45
N ASP A 72 -23.93 -22.76 -31.99
CA ASP A 72 -23.28 -23.88 -31.31
C ASP A 72 -21.78 -23.60 -31.06
N ALA A 73 -21.08 -23.02 -32.04
CA ALA A 73 -19.68 -22.62 -31.88
C ALA A 73 -19.51 -21.47 -30.87
N ARG A 74 -20.45 -20.52 -30.83
CA ARG A 74 -20.46 -19.43 -29.85
C ARG A 74 -20.64 -19.97 -28.43
N ASP A 75 -21.62 -20.84 -28.22
CA ASP A 75 -21.94 -21.35 -26.89
C ASP A 75 -20.80 -22.23 -26.35
N ALA A 76 -20.16 -23.02 -27.21
CA ALA A 76 -18.95 -23.77 -26.86
C ALA A 76 -17.77 -22.85 -26.50
N LEU A 77 -17.59 -21.75 -27.24
CA LEU A 77 -16.55 -20.75 -26.97
C LEU A 77 -16.79 -20.07 -25.62
N GLN A 78 -18.05 -19.78 -25.28
CA GLN A 78 -18.40 -19.22 -23.97
C GLN A 78 -17.99 -20.16 -22.83
N GLU A 79 -18.33 -21.45 -22.91
CA GLU A 79 -17.93 -22.44 -21.90
C GLU A 79 -16.39 -22.57 -21.79
N GLU A 80 -15.67 -22.47 -22.91
CA GLU A 80 -14.20 -22.53 -22.92
C GLU A 80 -13.58 -21.32 -22.20
N ILE A 81 -14.12 -20.12 -22.42
CA ILE A 81 -13.68 -18.89 -21.75
C ILE A 81 -14.04 -18.93 -20.26
N GLU A 82 -15.26 -19.36 -19.90
CA GLU A 82 -15.68 -19.53 -18.50
C GLU A 82 -14.87 -20.59 -17.76
N GLY A 83 -14.24 -21.52 -18.48
CA GLY A 83 -13.36 -22.56 -17.94
C GLY A 83 -11.97 -22.06 -17.50
N ILE A 84 -11.57 -20.84 -17.87
CA ILE A 84 -10.29 -20.24 -17.48
C ILE A 84 -10.38 -19.87 -15.99
N SER A 85 -9.45 -20.36 -15.17
CA SER A 85 -9.48 -20.15 -13.71
C SER A 85 -9.41 -18.69 -13.29
N GLU A 86 -8.76 -17.87 -14.11
CA GLU A 86 -8.53 -16.46 -13.90
C GLU A 86 -9.67 -15.58 -14.45
N VAL A 87 -10.79 -16.16 -14.91
CA VAL A 87 -11.97 -15.41 -15.39
C VAL A 87 -13.03 -15.31 -14.31
N SER A 88 -13.51 -14.09 -14.03
CA SER A 88 -14.59 -13.84 -13.05
C SER A 88 -15.97 -13.81 -13.68
N SER A 89 -16.09 -13.28 -14.91
CA SER A 89 -17.37 -13.19 -15.63
C SER A 89 -17.17 -13.11 -17.13
N VAL A 90 -18.09 -13.70 -17.88
CA VAL A 90 -18.21 -13.57 -19.33
C VAL A 90 -19.59 -13.03 -19.66
N LYS A 91 -19.65 -11.95 -20.44
CA LYS A 91 -20.90 -11.35 -20.92
C LYS A 91 -20.91 -11.33 -22.44
N PHE A 92 -21.95 -11.92 -23.02
CA PHE A 92 -22.20 -11.84 -24.46
C PHE A 92 -22.83 -10.48 -24.81
N GLN A 93 -22.29 -9.82 -25.82
CA GLN A 93 -22.85 -8.65 -26.48
C GLN A 93 -23.03 -8.98 -27.96
N SER A 94 -24.25 -8.89 -28.46
CA SER A 94 -24.49 -9.07 -29.90
C SER A 94 -24.02 -7.84 -30.68
N LYS A 95 -23.70 -8.04 -31.95
CA LYS A 95 -23.34 -6.95 -32.87
C LYS A 95 -24.40 -5.86 -32.96
N GLU A 96 -25.69 -6.21 -32.85
CA GLU A 96 -26.79 -5.24 -32.83
C GLU A 96 -26.75 -4.37 -31.58
N GLN A 97 -26.56 -5.01 -30.41
CA GLN A 97 -26.42 -4.29 -29.15
C GLN A 97 -25.17 -3.39 -29.15
N GLY A 98 -24.05 -3.88 -29.67
CA GLY A 98 -22.82 -3.09 -29.79
C GLY A 98 -23.00 -1.87 -30.70
N LEU A 99 -23.77 -1.98 -31.78
CA LEU A 99 -24.08 -0.86 -32.67
C LEU A 99 -24.98 0.18 -31.99
N ASP A 100 -25.99 -0.27 -31.25
CA ASP A 100 -26.87 0.62 -30.49
C ASP A 100 -26.10 1.40 -29.41
N GLU A 101 -25.23 0.73 -28.64
CA GLU A 101 -24.37 1.36 -27.64
C GLU A 101 -23.37 2.35 -28.27
N LEU A 102 -22.81 2.03 -29.45
CA LEU A 102 -21.93 2.93 -30.18
C LEU A 102 -22.66 4.22 -30.59
N ILE A 103 -23.88 4.10 -31.16
CA ILE A 103 -24.70 5.24 -31.58
C ILE A 103 -25.02 6.13 -30.37
N GLU A 104 -25.41 5.53 -29.24
CA GLU A 104 -25.74 6.25 -28.01
C GLU A 104 -24.51 6.99 -27.43
N SER A 105 -23.34 6.34 -27.43
CA SER A 105 -22.11 6.92 -26.87
C SER A 105 -21.62 8.18 -27.62
N LEU A 106 -21.96 8.30 -28.91
CA LEU A 106 -21.58 9.43 -29.76
C LEU A 106 -22.62 10.56 -29.77
N GLY A 107 -23.76 10.38 -29.11
CA GLY A 107 -24.82 11.38 -29.02
C GLY A 107 -25.32 11.84 -30.40
N ASP A 108 -25.37 13.16 -30.62
CA ASP A 108 -25.86 13.75 -31.87
C ASP A 108 -25.02 13.33 -33.10
N GLU A 109 -23.73 13.02 -32.92
CA GLU A 109 -22.86 12.55 -34.01
C GLU A 109 -23.11 11.06 -34.36
N GLY A 110 -23.71 10.31 -33.44
CA GLY A 110 -24.03 8.89 -33.60
C GLY A 110 -25.11 8.61 -34.65
N GLN A 111 -25.99 9.58 -34.93
CA GLN A 111 -27.12 9.42 -35.87
C GLN A 111 -26.66 9.04 -37.29
N VAL A 112 -25.43 9.38 -37.67
CA VAL A 112 -24.86 9.00 -38.97
C VAL A 112 -24.68 7.48 -39.11
N PHE A 113 -24.59 6.76 -38.00
CA PHE A 113 -24.40 5.30 -37.98
C PHE A 113 -25.72 4.52 -37.93
N GLU A 114 -26.89 5.15 -37.81
CA GLU A 114 -28.18 4.44 -37.84
C GLU A 114 -28.39 3.66 -39.14
N SER A 115 -27.85 4.14 -40.27
CA SER A 115 -27.92 3.44 -41.56
C SER A 115 -27.16 2.11 -41.58
N LEU A 116 -26.28 1.85 -40.60
CA LEU A 116 -25.58 0.57 -40.48
C LEU A 116 -26.44 -0.52 -39.83
N LYS A 117 -27.65 -0.21 -39.33
CA LYS A 117 -28.55 -1.22 -38.76
C LYS A 117 -29.03 -2.24 -39.81
N ASP A 118 -29.11 -1.84 -41.08
CA ASP A 118 -29.53 -2.72 -42.18
C ASP A 118 -28.42 -3.69 -42.61
N GLU A 119 -27.16 -3.26 -42.59
CA GLU A 119 -25.97 -4.06 -42.89
C GLU A 119 -24.90 -3.81 -41.83
N ASN A 120 -25.06 -4.46 -40.66
CA ASN A 120 -24.16 -4.25 -39.52
C ASN A 120 -22.82 -4.97 -39.74
N PRO A 121 -21.69 -4.23 -39.86
CA PRO A 121 -20.38 -4.82 -40.08
C PRO A 121 -19.70 -5.31 -38.79
N LEU A 122 -20.31 -5.09 -37.62
CA LEU A 122 -19.73 -5.48 -36.33
C LEU A 122 -19.81 -6.99 -36.10
N ASN A 123 -18.86 -7.48 -35.32
CA ASN A 123 -18.86 -8.85 -34.79
C ASN A 123 -19.65 -8.92 -33.49
N ASP A 124 -20.10 -10.12 -33.15
CA ASP A 124 -20.50 -10.41 -31.78
C ASP A 124 -19.26 -10.42 -30.87
N VAL A 125 -19.43 -10.07 -29.59
CA VAL A 125 -18.31 -9.88 -28.66
C VAL A 125 -18.60 -10.59 -27.33
N PHE A 126 -17.60 -11.32 -26.83
CA PHE A 126 -17.54 -11.67 -25.41
C PHE A 126 -16.74 -10.63 -24.65
N ILE A 127 -17.38 -10.02 -23.67
CA ILE A 127 -16.77 -9.11 -22.70
C ILE A 127 -16.36 -9.97 -21.50
N VAL A 128 -15.06 -10.12 -21.29
CA VAL A 128 -14.47 -11.02 -20.30
C VAL A 128 -13.74 -10.22 -19.24
N ASN A 129 -14.08 -10.47 -17.98
CA ASN A 129 -13.42 -9.87 -16.83
C ASN A 129 -12.56 -10.91 -16.13
N ALA A 130 -11.30 -10.57 -15.85
CA ALA A 130 -10.43 -11.42 -15.06
C ALA A 130 -10.79 -11.38 -13.56
N GLU A 131 -10.40 -12.40 -12.80
CA GLU A 131 -10.48 -12.41 -11.34
C GLU A 131 -9.53 -11.39 -10.73
N ASN A 132 -8.27 -11.39 -11.19
CA ASN A 132 -7.32 -10.34 -10.86
C ASN A 132 -6.88 -9.60 -12.13
N PRO A 133 -6.65 -8.28 -12.05
CA PRO A 133 -6.44 -7.51 -13.27
C PRO A 133 -5.00 -7.56 -13.78
N GLU A 134 -4.08 -8.05 -12.93
CA GLU A 134 -2.76 -8.49 -13.35
C GLU A 134 -2.86 -9.69 -14.35
N ASP A 135 -3.96 -10.45 -14.29
CA ASP A 135 -4.19 -11.63 -15.13
C ASP A 135 -4.86 -11.28 -16.48
N THR A 136 -5.42 -10.07 -16.65
CA THR A 136 -6.11 -9.62 -17.88
C THR A 136 -5.28 -9.89 -19.15
N ILE A 137 -3.97 -9.64 -19.11
CA ILE A 137 -3.08 -9.85 -20.27
C ILE A 137 -2.89 -11.35 -20.54
N ALA A 138 -2.83 -12.18 -19.49
CA ALA A 138 -2.68 -13.62 -19.64
C ALA A 138 -3.96 -14.23 -20.21
N VAL A 139 -5.12 -13.87 -19.64
CA VAL A 139 -6.45 -14.26 -20.11
C VAL A 139 -6.67 -13.85 -21.56
N ALA A 140 -6.37 -12.60 -21.93
CA ALA A 140 -6.51 -12.15 -23.32
C ALA A 140 -5.67 -12.97 -24.30
N LYS A 141 -4.41 -13.27 -23.95
CA LYS A 141 -3.51 -14.08 -24.78
C LYS A 141 -3.94 -15.54 -24.90
N GLU A 142 -4.59 -16.06 -23.87
CA GLU A 142 -5.16 -17.41 -23.90
C GLU A 142 -6.38 -17.45 -24.83
N ILE A 143 -7.29 -16.48 -24.70
CA ILE A 143 -8.49 -16.36 -25.55
C ILE A 143 -8.11 -16.12 -27.02
N GLU A 144 -7.04 -15.38 -27.31
CA GLU A 144 -6.50 -15.20 -28.68
C GLU A 144 -6.15 -16.52 -29.37
N THR A 145 -5.94 -17.60 -28.62
CA THR A 145 -5.60 -18.91 -29.17
C THR A 145 -6.82 -19.77 -29.50
N PHE A 146 -8.02 -19.37 -29.06
CA PHE A 146 -9.24 -20.13 -29.27
C PHE A 146 -9.72 -20.03 -30.72
N LYS A 147 -10.40 -21.09 -31.16
CA LYS A 147 -10.94 -21.16 -32.52
C LYS A 147 -12.21 -20.30 -32.62
N ASN A 148 -12.44 -19.68 -33.78
CA ASN A 148 -13.58 -18.79 -34.05
C ASN A 148 -13.52 -17.44 -33.31
N ILE A 149 -12.36 -17.06 -32.76
CA ILE A 149 -12.04 -15.70 -32.34
C ILE A 149 -11.37 -14.98 -33.52
N ASP A 150 -11.92 -13.85 -33.92
CA ASP A 150 -11.35 -12.99 -34.97
C ASP A 150 -10.23 -12.11 -34.40
N LYS A 151 -10.53 -11.44 -33.27
CA LYS A 151 -9.61 -10.53 -32.61
C LYS A 151 -9.92 -10.45 -31.12
N VAL A 152 -8.90 -10.23 -30.30
CA VAL A 152 -9.06 -9.84 -28.91
C VAL A 152 -8.53 -8.43 -28.74
N GLU A 153 -9.34 -7.54 -28.18
CA GLU A 153 -8.92 -6.20 -27.80
C GLU A 153 -8.91 -6.07 -26.28
N TYR A 154 -7.80 -5.56 -25.78
CA TYR A 154 -7.61 -5.19 -24.39
C TYR A 154 -6.67 -3.98 -24.39
N ALA A 155 -6.73 -3.15 -23.35
CA ALA A 155 -5.93 -1.92 -23.26
C ALA A 155 -4.45 -2.22 -22.93
N GLU A 156 -3.78 -3.10 -23.71
CA GLU A 156 -2.47 -3.67 -23.43
C GLU A 156 -1.43 -2.61 -23.06
N GLU A 157 -1.23 -1.61 -23.92
CA GLU A 157 -0.17 -0.63 -23.73
C GLU A 157 -0.41 0.26 -22.51
N THR A 158 -1.66 0.68 -22.28
CA THR A 158 -2.03 1.53 -21.15
C THR A 158 -1.93 0.76 -19.83
N VAL A 159 -2.46 -0.47 -19.80
CA VAL A 159 -2.47 -1.36 -18.63
C VAL A 159 -1.04 -1.79 -18.27
N GLN A 160 -0.23 -2.21 -19.26
CA GLN A 160 1.18 -2.55 -19.01
C GLN A 160 2.00 -1.36 -18.51
N ARG A 161 1.80 -0.17 -19.08
CA ARG A 161 2.48 1.06 -18.62
C ARG A 161 2.07 1.40 -17.20
N LEU A 162 0.78 1.28 -16.86
CA LEU A 162 0.26 1.51 -15.51
C LEU A 162 0.93 0.57 -14.50
N PHE A 163 0.84 -0.75 -14.70
CA PHE A 163 1.45 -1.74 -13.79
C PHE A 163 2.95 -1.54 -13.65
N LYS A 164 3.66 -1.28 -14.75
CA LYS A 164 5.10 -1.02 -14.71
C LYS A 164 5.46 0.23 -13.90
N VAL A 165 4.67 1.31 -13.99
CA VAL A 165 4.87 2.51 -13.18
C VAL A 165 4.59 2.23 -11.70
N MET A 166 3.52 1.48 -11.40
CA MET A 166 3.19 1.07 -10.04
C MET A 166 4.29 0.22 -9.41
N ASP A 167 4.83 -0.76 -10.14
CA ASP A 167 5.93 -1.62 -9.70
C ASP A 167 7.20 -0.83 -9.41
N ILE A 168 7.57 0.09 -10.30
CA ILE A 168 8.74 0.96 -10.11
C ILE A 168 8.53 1.82 -8.86
N ALA A 169 7.36 2.45 -8.72
CA ALA A 169 7.03 3.30 -7.57
C ALA A 169 7.08 2.50 -6.26
N ARG A 170 6.53 1.28 -6.25
CA ARG A 170 6.52 0.37 -5.10
C ARG A 170 7.93 -0.04 -4.71
N ASN A 171 8.74 -0.51 -5.66
CA ASN A 171 10.09 -0.98 -5.40
C ASN A 171 11.03 0.14 -4.93
N VAL A 172 10.97 1.30 -5.58
CA VAL A 172 11.74 2.48 -5.18
C VAL A 172 11.29 2.98 -3.81
N GLY A 173 9.98 3.04 -3.56
CA GLY A 173 9.41 3.43 -2.27
C GLY A 173 9.88 2.52 -1.13
N LEU A 174 9.84 1.20 -1.32
CA LEU A 174 10.32 0.22 -0.35
C LEU A 174 11.83 0.36 -0.08
N ALA A 175 12.64 0.61 -1.11
CA ALA A 175 14.08 0.84 -0.94
C ALA A 175 14.38 2.10 -0.10
N ILE A 176 13.68 3.20 -0.37
CA ILE A 176 13.81 4.45 0.39
C ILE A 176 13.39 4.24 1.86
N ILE A 177 12.24 3.58 2.08
CA ILE A 177 11.74 3.26 3.42
C ILE A 177 12.77 2.40 4.17
N ALA A 178 13.32 1.35 3.55
CA ALA A 178 14.33 0.50 4.17
C ALA A 178 15.58 1.29 4.59
N GLY A 179 16.07 2.20 3.74
CA GLY A 179 17.20 3.07 4.06
C GLY A 179 16.93 4.03 5.22
N LEU A 180 15.73 4.62 5.28
CA LEU A 180 15.33 5.51 6.36
C LEU A 180 15.15 4.77 7.68
N LEU A 181 14.53 3.60 7.65
CA LEU A 181 14.41 2.72 8.82
C LEU A 181 15.79 2.37 9.37
N PHE A 182 16.73 1.99 8.50
CA PHE A 182 18.11 1.73 8.90
C PHE A 182 18.76 2.94 9.55
N THR A 183 18.58 4.13 8.97
CA THR A 183 19.12 5.39 9.50
C THR A 183 18.53 5.74 10.87
N ALA A 184 17.21 5.60 11.04
CA ALA A 184 16.53 5.84 12.31
C ALA A 184 17.02 4.85 13.40
N MET A 185 17.11 3.55 13.06
CA MET A 185 17.65 2.52 13.95
C MET A 185 19.10 2.83 14.37
N PHE A 186 19.93 3.26 13.42
CA PHE A 186 21.32 3.65 13.69
C PHE A 186 21.42 4.86 14.63
N LEU A 187 20.61 5.89 14.41
CA LEU A 187 20.58 7.08 15.26
C LEU A 187 20.12 6.75 16.69
N ILE A 188 19.08 5.91 16.84
CA ILE A 188 18.63 5.44 18.15
C ILE A 188 19.74 4.64 18.83
N ALA A 189 20.39 3.72 18.11
CA ALA A 189 21.48 2.94 18.67
C ALA A 189 22.63 3.83 19.16
N ASN A 190 22.96 4.89 18.42
CA ASN A 190 23.98 5.86 18.81
C ASN A 190 23.56 6.68 20.04
N THR A 191 22.31 7.14 20.09
CA THR A 191 21.77 7.86 21.25
C THR A 191 21.82 7.01 22.51
N ILE A 192 21.37 5.75 22.44
CA ILE A 192 21.44 4.81 23.56
C ILE A 192 22.90 4.54 23.97
N ARG A 193 23.83 4.42 23.01
CA ARG A 193 25.26 4.25 23.30
C ARG A 193 25.78 5.43 24.13
N ILE A 194 25.48 6.65 23.72
CA ILE A 194 25.90 7.87 24.43
C ILE A 194 25.29 7.90 25.83
N THR A 195 24.00 7.57 25.97
CA THR A 195 23.34 7.50 27.29
C THR A 195 23.99 6.44 28.19
N ILE A 196 24.38 5.27 27.66
CA ILE A 196 25.10 4.23 28.42
C ILE A 196 26.47 4.76 28.90
N VAL A 197 27.23 5.41 28.03
CA VAL A 197 28.56 5.96 28.38
C VAL A 197 28.42 7.03 29.46
N ALA A 198 27.44 7.93 29.34
CA ALA A 198 27.18 8.96 30.34
C ALA A 198 26.81 8.39 31.72
N ARG A 199 26.22 7.19 31.76
CA ARG A 199 25.80 6.50 32.99
C ARG A 199 26.74 5.37 33.43
N ARG A 200 27.94 5.28 32.86
CA ARG A 200 28.87 4.17 33.11
C ARG A 200 29.15 3.91 34.59
N LYS A 201 29.41 4.97 35.38
CA LYS A 201 29.67 4.84 36.83
C LYS A 201 28.48 4.27 37.60
N GLU A 202 27.25 4.68 37.26
CA GLU A 202 26.04 4.14 37.89
C GLU A 202 25.87 2.65 37.55
N ILE A 203 26.11 2.28 36.30
CA ILE A 203 26.04 0.90 35.82
C ILE A 203 27.08 0.03 36.55
N GLU A 204 28.31 0.52 36.73
CA GLU A 204 29.37 -0.19 37.46
C GLU A 204 28.97 -0.42 38.93
N ILE A 205 28.42 0.59 39.61
CA ILE A 205 27.92 0.44 40.99
C ILE A 205 26.79 -0.60 41.06
N MET A 206 25.82 -0.56 40.13
CA MET A 206 24.72 -1.54 40.10
C MET A 206 25.25 -2.98 39.92
N LYS A 207 26.29 -3.17 39.09
CA LYS A 207 26.92 -4.48 38.91
C LYS A 207 27.64 -4.95 40.18
N MET A 208 28.33 -4.05 40.88
CA MET A 208 29.02 -4.38 42.14
C MET A 208 28.07 -4.82 43.25
N VAL A 209 26.84 -4.30 43.27
CA VAL A 209 25.80 -4.68 44.24
C VAL A 209 24.97 -5.90 43.76
N GLY A 210 25.34 -6.53 42.63
CA GLY A 210 24.72 -7.77 42.14
C GLY A 210 23.46 -7.60 41.30
N ALA A 211 23.23 -6.42 40.70
CA ALA A 211 22.09 -6.23 39.81
C ALA A 211 22.20 -7.11 38.55
N THR A 212 21.08 -7.73 38.15
CA THR A 212 21.04 -8.56 36.93
C THR A 212 21.22 -7.71 35.66
N ASN A 213 21.84 -8.30 34.62
CA ASN A 213 22.00 -7.63 33.33
C ASN A 213 20.67 -7.12 32.76
N TRP A 214 19.57 -7.85 32.94
CA TRP A 214 18.25 -7.44 32.44
C TRP A 214 17.72 -6.19 33.15
N PHE A 215 17.94 -6.09 34.46
CA PHE A 215 17.55 -4.92 35.26
C PHE A 215 18.28 -3.64 34.80
N ILE A 216 19.54 -3.76 34.40
CA ILE A 216 20.34 -2.65 33.87
C ILE A 216 19.89 -2.25 32.45
N ARG A 217 19.41 -3.21 31.65
CA ARG A 217 19.01 -2.99 30.24
C ARG A 217 17.64 -2.35 30.08
N TRP A 218 16.70 -2.66 30.97
CA TRP A 218 15.30 -2.21 30.88
C TRP A 218 15.11 -0.69 30.71
N PRO A 219 15.81 0.18 31.47
CA PRO A 219 15.70 1.63 31.30
C PRO A 219 16.01 2.09 29.87
N PHE A 220 17.02 1.49 29.23
CA PHE A 220 17.44 1.85 27.87
C PHE A 220 16.49 1.33 26.80
N LEU A 221 15.89 0.14 27.01
CA LEU A 221 14.84 -0.37 26.12
C LEU A 221 13.59 0.51 26.16
N VAL A 222 13.20 0.94 27.37
CA VAL A 222 12.10 1.89 27.56
C VAL A 222 12.41 3.23 26.89
N GLU A 223 13.63 3.74 27.03
CA GLU A 223 14.07 4.97 26.35
C GLU A 223 13.94 4.85 24.82
N GLY A 224 14.34 3.70 24.24
CA GLY A 224 14.16 3.42 22.81
C GLY A 224 12.70 3.37 22.37
N ILE A 225 11.84 2.65 23.11
CA ILE A 225 10.39 2.60 22.87
C ILE A 225 9.80 4.01 22.91
N MET A 226 10.17 4.81 23.90
CA MET A 226 9.68 6.17 24.04
C MET A 226 10.09 7.08 22.89
N ILE A 227 11.34 6.97 22.41
CA ILE A 227 11.77 7.70 21.20
C ILE A 227 10.91 7.29 20.00
N GLY A 228 10.64 6.00 19.85
CA GLY A 228 9.76 5.45 18.83
C GLY A 228 8.34 6.02 18.88
N ILE A 229 7.72 5.98 20.07
CA ILE A 229 6.35 6.48 20.30
C ILE A 229 6.29 8.01 20.09
N LEU A 230 7.22 8.78 20.66
CA LEU A 230 7.24 10.23 20.49
C LEU A 230 7.47 10.61 19.02
N GLY A 231 8.32 9.86 18.32
CA GLY A 231 8.56 10.02 16.89
C GLY A 231 7.35 9.68 16.02
N SER A 232 6.43 8.82 16.47
CA SER A 232 5.22 8.49 15.71
C SER A 232 4.06 9.48 15.91
N VAL A 233 4.06 10.30 16.97
CA VAL A 233 2.95 11.22 17.27
C VAL A 233 2.70 12.23 16.15
N ILE A 234 3.72 12.99 15.75
CA ILE A 234 3.58 14.03 14.72
C ILE A 234 3.16 13.41 13.38
N PRO A 235 3.81 12.33 12.88
CA PRO A 235 3.41 11.68 11.65
C PRO A 235 1.97 11.17 11.67
N ILE A 236 1.52 10.55 12.76
CA ILE A 236 0.15 10.05 12.90
C ILE A 236 -0.84 11.22 12.80
N LEU A 237 -0.60 12.32 13.51
CA LEU A 237 -1.47 13.50 13.43
C LEU A 237 -1.51 14.08 12.01
N LEU A 238 -0.36 14.16 11.34
CA LEU A 238 -0.29 14.65 9.96
C LEU A 238 -1.02 13.75 8.98
N VAL A 239 -0.96 12.42 9.14
CA VAL A 239 -1.71 11.49 8.29
C VAL A 239 -3.21 11.61 8.57
N ILE A 240 -3.63 11.68 9.83
CA ILE A 240 -5.05 11.82 10.18
C ILE A 240 -5.64 13.09 9.56
N PHE A 241 -5.09 14.26 9.90
CA PHE A 241 -5.66 15.53 9.46
C PHE A 241 -5.36 15.81 7.98
N GLY A 242 -4.19 15.39 7.49
CA GLY A 242 -3.82 15.58 6.09
C GLY A 242 -4.67 14.72 5.16
N TYR A 243 -4.95 13.47 5.52
CA TYR A 243 -5.81 12.60 4.71
C TYR A 243 -7.27 13.05 4.75
N ASP A 244 -7.80 13.39 5.93
CA ASP A 244 -9.16 13.92 6.07
C ASP A 244 -9.38 15.21 5.23
N PHE A 245 -8.42 16.12 5.27
CA PHE A 245 -8.43 17.33 4.45
C PHE A 245 -8.39 17.01 2.94
N LEU A 246 -7.48 16.12 2.51
CA LEU A 246 -7.38 15.72 1.11
C LEU A 246 -8.63 15.01 0.61
N PHE A 247 -9.17 14.10 1.42
CA PHE A 247 -10.41 13.38 1.12
C PHE A 247 -11.57 14.37 0.92
N SER A 248 -11.78 15.30 1.86
CA SER A 248 -12.83 16.31 1.74
C SER A 248 -12.67 17.20 0.50
N GLU A 249 -11.45 17.64 0.19
CA GLU A 249 -11.19 18.50 -0.98
C GLU A 249 -11.43 17.76 -2.30
N ILE A 250 -10.99 16.50 -2.39
CA ILE A 250 -11.15 15.68 -3.61
C ILE A 250 -12.62 15.36 -3.83
N SER A 251 -13.33 14.84 -2.82
CA SER A 251 -14.74 14.45 -2.95
C SER A 251 -15.66 15.65 -3.22
N THR A 252 -15.32 16.85 -2.73
CA THR A 252 -16.17 18.04 -2.94
C THR A 252 -15.92 18.71 -4.29
N ARG A 253 -14.65 18.77 -4.75
CA ARG A 253 -14.29 19.50 -5.98
C ARG A 253 -14.38 18.65 -7.24
N TYR A 254 -14.23 17.33 -7.12
CA TYR A 254 -14.20 16.43 -8.24
C TYR A 254 -15.21 15.28 -8.08
N PRO A 255 -16.52 15.58 -7.88
CA PRO A 255 -17.54 14.54 -7.70
C PRO A 255 -17.76 13.68 -8.96
N THR A 256 -17.17 14.06 -10.10
CA THR A 256 -17.26 13.34 -11.38
C THR A 256 -16.02 12.51 -11.70
N LEU A 257 -15.02 12.45 -10.81
CA LEU A 257 -13.97 11.44 -10.94
C LEU A 257 -14.61 10.10 -10.57
N PHE A 258 -14.63 9.14 -11.50
CA PHE A 258 -15.03 7.73 -11.26
C PHE A 258 -14.01 6.98 -10.39
N ILE A 259 -13.37 7.69 -9.46
CA ILE A 259 -12.28 7.19 -8.62
C ILE A 259 -12.57 7.62 -7.20
N ASP A 260 -13.01 6.67 -6.38
CA ASP A 260 -13.23 6.86 -4.95
C ASP A 260 -11.95 6.57 -4.17
N LEU A 261 -11.62 7.44 -3.22
CA LEU A 261 -10.58 7.17 -2.24
C LEU A 261 -11.12 6.27 -1.14
N LEU A 262 -10.23 5.54 -0.48
CA LEU A 262 -10.59 4.73 0.68
C LEU A 262 -11.29 5.59 1.75
N PRO A 263 -12.37 5.09 2.38
CA PRO A 263 -13.04 5.83 3.44
C PRO A 263 -12.08 6.19 4.58
N VAL A 264 -12.08 7.45 5.02
CA VAL A 264 -11.18 7.98 6.07
C VAL A 264 -11.16 7.07 7.31
N TYR A 265 -12.32 6.58 7.72
CA TYR A 265 -12.46 5.58 8.77
C TYR A 265 -12.99 4.27 8.20
N PRO A 266 -12.37 3.10 8.50
CA PRO A 266 -11.32 2.87 9.50
C PRO A 266 -9.88 3.04 9.00
N PHE A 267 -9.67 3.41 7.73
CA PHE A 267 -8.38 3.40 7.06
C PHE A 267 -7.26 4.13 7.81
N VAL A 268 -7.51 5.39 8.19
CA VAL A 268 -6.53 6.23 8.89
C VAL A 268 -6.11 5.64 10.23
N LEU A 269 -7.03 4.94 10.92
CA LEU A 269 -6.72 4.27 12.19
C LEU A 269 -5.78 3.08 11.98
N GLN A 270 -5.97 2.32 10.89
CA GLN A 270 -5.10 1.20 10.54
C GLN A 270 -3.67 1.67 10.21
N VAL A 271 -3.55 2.72 9.39
CA VAL A 271 -2.24 3.32 9.06
C VAL A 271 -1.58 3.92 10.32
N SER A 272 -2.35 4.58 11.18
CA SER A 272 -1.85 5.13 12.45
C SER A 272 -1.34 4.03 13.39
N ALA A 273 -2.07 2.93 13.51
CA ALA A 273 -1.66 1.77 14.30
C ALA A 273 -0.39 1.13 13.75
N LEU A 274 -0.28 0.98 12.43
CA LEU A 274 0.93 0.50 11.75
C LEU A 274 2.13 1.38 12.07
N MET A 275 1.99 2.71 11.97
CA MET A 275 3.06 3.67 12.24
C MET A 275 3.51 3.64 13.71
N LEU A 276 2.58 3.55 14.66
CA LEU A 276 2.88 3.40 16.09
C LEU A 276 3.66 2.10 16.34
N LEU A 277 3.18 0.99 15.78
CA LEU A 277 3.81 -0.32 15.92
C LEU A 277 5.23 -0.31 15.33
N MET A 278 5.41 0.25 14.14
CA MET A 278 6.72 0.40 13.53
C MET A 278 7.65 1.27 14.37
N GLY A 279 7.17 2.40 14.89
CA GLY A 279 7.95 3.25 15.80
C GLY A 279 8.46 2.50 17.03
N VAL A 280 7.60 1.69 17.65
CA VAL A 280 7.96 0.84 18.79
C VAL A 280 9.01 -0.22 18.39
N ILE A 281 8.83 -0.89 17.24
CA ILE A 281 9.78 -1.91 16.76
C ILE A 281 11.15 -1.29 16.49
N ILE A 282 11.21 -0.16 15.79
CA ILE A 282 12.44 0.57 15.47
C ILE A 282 13.15 1.00 16.77
N GLY A 283 12.40 1.54 17.73
CA GLY A 283 12.87 1.92 19.05
C GLY A 283 13.47 0.75 19.85
N LEU A 284 12.76 -0.37 19.86
CA LEU A 284 13.21 -1.61 20.50
C LEU A 284 14.48 -2.14 19.85
N TRP A 285 14.51 -2.22 18.51
CA TRP A 285 15.62 -2.80 17.77
C TRP A 285 16.88 -1.95 17.87
N GLY A 286 16.76 -0.64 17.69
CA GLY A 286 17.87 0.31 17.85
C GLY A 286 18.46 0.29 19.26
N SER A 287 17.61 0.22 20.30
CA SER A 287 18.08 0.12 21.68
C SER A 287 18.72 -1.24 21.98
N PHE A 288 18.09 -2.34 21.56
CA PHE A 288 18.58 -3.69 21.81
C PHE A 288 19.95 -3.96 21.18
N THR A 289 20.15 -3.54 19.93
CA THR A 289 21.43 -3.70 19.22
C THR A 289 22.57 -2.93 19.91
N SER A 290 22.30 -1.71 20.37
CA SER A 290 23.26 -0.89 21.12
C SER A 290 23.63 -1.54 22.45
N ILE A 291 22.63 -1.98 23.22
CA ILE A 291 22.83 -2.66 24.51
C ILE A 291 23.69 -3.92 24.35
N ARG A 292 23.42 -4.76 23.34
CA ARG A 292 24.14 -6.02 23.10
C ARG A 292 25.61 -5.78 22.79
N LYS A 293 25.93 -4.66 22.13
CA LYS A 293 27.29 -4.29 21.72
C LYS A 293 28.07 -3.59 22.83
N TYR A 294 27.43 -2.71 23.61
CA TYR A 294 28.11 -1.79 24.52
C TYR A 294 27.92 -2.08 26.01
N LEU A 295 27.03 -3.00 26.38
CA LEU A 295 26.83 -3.43 27.77
C LEU A 295 27.48 -4.79 28.10
N LYS A 296 28.31 -5.35 27.20
CA LYS A 296 29.16 -6.53 27.46
C LYS A 296 30.29 -6.15 28.42
N VAL A 297 29.98 -6.20 29.71
CA VAL A 297 30.95 -6.37 30.82
C VAL A 297 30.36 -7.39 31.76
#